data_AF-A0A422MR37-F1
#
_entry.id   AF-A0A422MR37-F1
#
_cell.length_a   1.000
_cell.length_b   1.000
_cell.length_c   1.000
_cell.angle_alpha   90.00
_cell.angle_beta   90.00
_cell.angle_gamma   90.00
#
_symmetry.space_group_name_H-M   'P 1'
#
loop_
_entity.id
_entity.type
_entity.pdbx_description
1 polymer ?
#
loop_
_entity_poly.entity_id
_entity_poly.type
_entity_poly.pdbx_seq_one_letter_code
_entity_poly.pdbx_strand_id
1 'polypeptide(L)'
;RGWLKSWSRRTAENERLAEELEKKADENERLAEELEKKADENERLANINKGLVEELDRGLLEKERVVSDMKSRELVIDGLKSKSCELEEALESLSAERDHAVEVLEKELTDILVQLKGVDGVNTALNFLLADKEKELVFLRAHCELWTDSTEVKEKVITRHVKVLDGDGWEKLLLERSEALMAAFVIDAGNACHVPGDQISEVSFFTER
;
A
#
# COMPACT_ATOMS: atom_id res chain seq x y z
N ARG A 1 51.35 96.16 94.00
CA ARG A 1 49.96 95.61 93.95
C ARG A 1 49.49 95.28 92.51
N GLY A 2 49.84 96.05 91.48
CA GLY A 2 49.45 95.77 90.08
C GLY A 2 50.01 94.48 89.49
N TRP A 3 51.28 94.16 89.74
CA TRP A 3 51.95 92.95 89.26
C TRP A 3 51.31 91.64 89.72
N LEU A 4 50.88 91.55 90.99
CA LEU A 4 50.18 90.36 91.53
C LEU A 4 48.82 90.12 90.86
N LYS A 5 48.06 91.20 90.57
CA LYS A 5 46.77 91.09 89.85
C LYS A 5 46.96 90.66 88.40
N SER A 6 47.99 91.19 87.73
CA SER A 6 48.34 90.79 86.36
C SER A 6 48.81 89.33 86.29
N TRP A 7 49.63 88.89 87.24
CA TRP A 7 50.09 87.50 87.33
C TRP A 7 48.92 86.53 87.61
N SER A 8 48.05 86.87 88.57
CA SER A 8 46.84 86.09 88.88
C SER A 8 45.85 86.01 87.71
N ARG A 9 45.70 87.08 86.93
CA ARG A 9 44.89 87.04 85.69
C ARG A 9 45.51 86.10 84.66
N ARG A 10 46.83 86.18 84.47
CA ARG A 10 47.57 85.36 83.50
C ARG A 10 47.60 83.89 83.89
N THR A 11 47.64 83.55 85.18
CA THR A 11 47.53 82.16 85.65
C THR A 11 46.14 81.59 85.41
N ALA A 12 45.07 82.36 85.70
CA ALA A 12 43.70 81.91 85.44
C ALA A 12 43.40 81.77 83.93
N GLU A 13 43.96 82.65 83.10
CA GLU A 13 43.88 82.55 81.65
C GLU A 13 44.65 81.33 81.10
N ASN A 14 45.85 81.05 81.62
CA ASN A 14 46.61 79.85 81.29
C ASN A 14 45.87 78.55 81.68
N GLU A 15 45.17 78.54 82.82
CA GLU A 15 44.41 77.38 83.30
C GLU A 15 43.17 77.12 82.43
N ARG A 16 42.42 78.17 82.06
CA ARG A 16 41.30 78.03 81.09
C ARG A 16 41.78 77.53 79.72
N LEU A 17 42.91 78.04 79.24
CA LEU A 17 43.49 77.58 77.97
C LEU A 17 43.94 76.12 78.05
N ALA A 18 44.46 75.66 79.20
CA ALA A 18 44.81 74.26 79.41
C ALA A 18 43.57 73.35 79.40
N GLU A 19 42.49 73.73 80.09
CA GLU A 19 41.22 72.99 80.07
C GLU A 19 40.58 72.95 78.68
N GLU A 20 40.66 74.04 77.91
CA GLU A 20 40.16 74.08 76.54
C GLU A 20 40.99 73.21 75.59
N LEU A 21 42.32 73.17 75.77
CA LEU A 21 43.21 72.27 75.02
C LEU A 21 42.95 70.81 75.36
N GLU A 22 42.73 70.46 76.63
CA GLU A 22 42.39 69.10 77.07
C GLU A 22 41.06 68.65 76.47
N LYS A 23 40.01 69.47 76.56
CA LYS A 23 38.72 69.18 75.90
C LYS A 23 38.85 68.98 74.41
N LYS A 24 39.69 69.76 73.74
CA LYS A 24 39.96 69.61 72.30
C LYS A 24 40.76 68.35 71.99
N ALA A 25 41.65 67.93 72.87
CA ALA A 25 42.36 66.66 72.74
C ALA A 25 41.40 65.47 72.86
N ASP A 26 40.54 65.46 73.89
CA ASP A 26 39.53 64.40 74.09
C ASP A 26 38.53 64.34 72.92
N GLU A 27 38.08 65.51 72.44
CA GLU A 27 37.19 65.59 71.28
C GLU A 27 37.86 65.07 70.00
N ASN A 28 39.15 65.38 69.80
CA ASN A 28 39.93 64.88 68.67
C ASN A 28 40.12 63.35 68.74
N GLU A 29 40.37 62.79 69.93
CA GLU A 29 40.50 61.33 70.11
C GLU A 29 39.18 60.62 69.80
N ARG A 30 38.05 61.11 70.33
CA ARG A 30 36.72 60.57 70.02
C ARG A 30 36.41 60.60 68.52
N LEU A 31 36.76 61.69 67.85
CA LEU A 31 36.57 61.82 66.40
C LEU A 31 37.47 60.86 65.61
N ALA A 32 38.70 60.62 66.07
CA ALA A 32 39.61 59.66 65.44
C ALA A 32 39.06 58.23 65.52
N GLU A 33 38.56 57.79 66.68
CA GLU A 33 37.93 56.47 66.82
C GLU A 33 36.67 56.32 65.95
N GLU A 34 35.87 57.38 65.83
CA GLU A 34 34.68 57.37 64.98
C GLU A 34 35.05 57.26 63.49
N LEU A 35 36.11 57.96 63.07
CA LEU A 35 36.66 57.86 61.71
C LEU A 35 37.21 56.44 61.42
N GLU A 36 37.90 55.82 62.37
CA GLU A 36 38.41 54.45 62.24
C GLU A 36 37.25 53.45 62.08
N LYS A 37 36.23 53.52 62.94
CA LYS A 37 35.03 52.67 62.82
C LYS A 37 34.33 52.83 61.47
N LYS A 38 34.29 54.06 60.94
CA LYS A 38 33.71 54.34 59.61
C LYS A 38 34.58 53.81 58.48
N ALA A 39 35.91 53.84 58.64
CA ALA A 39 36.83 53.26 57.67
C ALA A 39 36.67 51.74 57.58
N ASP A 40 36.63 51.06 58.74
CA ASP A 40 36.41 49.61 58.82
C ASP A 40 35.08 49.20 58.18
N GLU A 41 34.01 49.93 58.47
CA GLU A 41 32.69 49.65 57.90
C GLU A 41 32.69 49.88 56.38
N ASN A 42 33.34 50.94 55.90
CA ASN A 42 33.49 51.17 54.45
C ASN A 42 34.27 50.05 53.76
N GLU A 43 35.31 49.50 54.40
CA GLU A 43 36.07 48.37 53.86
C GLU A 43 35.20 47.09 53.78
N ARG A 44 34.41 46.81 54.83
CA ARG A 44 33.46 45.68 54.82
C ARG A 44 32.44 45.83 53.71
N LEU A 45 31.85 47.01 53.56
CA LEU A 45 30.89 47.29 52.49
C LEU A 45 31.52 47.17 51.11
N ALA A 46 32.77 47.60 50.93
CA ALA A 46 33.50 47.43 49.68
C ALA A 46 33.70 45.95 49.32
N ASN A 47 34.06 45.11 50.30
CA ASN A 47 34.22 43.67 50.11
C ASN A 47 32.89 42.98 49.77
N ILE A 48 31.80 43.34 50.46
CA ILE A 48 30.45 42.84 50.15
C ILE A 48 30.04 43.26 48.73
N ASN A 49 30.21 44.54 48.40
CA ASN A 49 29.89 45.05 47.06
C ASN A 49 30.69 44.33 45.97
N LYS A 50 31.97 44.03 46.21
CA LYS A 50 32.78 43.24 45.29
C LYS A 50 32.21 41.83 45.09
N GLY A 51 31.84 41.15 46.17
CA GLY A 51 31.22 39.82 46.09
C GLY A 51 29.90 39.82 45.32
N LEU A 52 29.05 40.83 45.56
CA LEU A 52 27.79 41.00 44.82
C LEU A 52 28.02 41.27 43.33
N VAL A 53 29.03 42.04 42.96
CA VAL A 53 29.41 42.27 41.56
C VAL A 53 29.83 40.97 40.90
N GLU A 54 30.70 40.18 41.55
CA GLU A 54 31.12 38.88 41.02
C GLU A 54 29.97 37.88 40.88
N GLU A 55 28.99 37.90 41.80
CA GLU A 55 27.76 37.12 41.69
C GLU A 55 26.88 37.54 40.52
N LEU A 56 26.72 38.85 40.30
CA LEU A 56 25.98 39.39 39.17
C LEU A 56 26.64 39.01 37.84
N ASP A 57 27.97 39.09 37.75
CA ASP A 57 28.71 38.70 36.54
C ASP A 57 28.55 37.20 36.23
N ARG A 58 28.63 36.33 37.24
CA ARG A 58 28.34 34.89 37.06
C ARG A 58 26.90 34.65 36.61
N GLY A 59 25.95 35.38 37.18
CA GLY A 59 24.54 35.29 36.81
C GLY A 59 24.27 35.72 35.37
N LEU A 60 24.96 36.76 34.88
CA LEU A 60 24.86 37.21 33.49
C LEU A 60 25.38 36.15 32.52
N LEU A 61 26.55 35.55 32.79
CA LEU A 61 27.11 34.50 31.95
C LEU A 61 26.19 33.27 31.87
N GLU A 62 25.63 32.85 33.00
CA GLU A 62 24.68 31.72 33.02
C GLU A 62 23.40 32.06 32.24
N LYS A 63 22.88 33.28 32.37
CA LYS A 63 21.74 33.74 31.58
C LYS A 63 22.03 33.72 30.08
N GLU A 64 23.21 34.17 29.66
CA GLU A 64 23.63 34.14 28.26
C GLU A 64 23.70 32.70 27.72
N ARG A 65 24.27 31.78 28.51
CA ARG A 65 24.33 30.35 28.19
C ARG A 65 22.92 29.77 28.00
N VAL A 66 22.02 30.01 28.94
CA VAL A 66 20.63 29.52 28.86
C VAL A 66 19.90 30.11 27.66
N VAL A 67 20.09 31.40 27.35
CA VAL A 67 19.50 32.03 26.16
C VAL A 67 20.03 31.39 24.88
N SER A 68 21.32 31.08 24.81
CA SER A 68 21.89 30.36 23.66
C SER A 68 21.27 28.97 23.51
N ASP A 69 21.19 28.20 24.59
CA ASP A 69 20.58 26.87 24.59
C ASP A 69 19.09 26.92 24.17
N MET A 70 18.35 27.93 24.64
CA MET A 70 16.95 28.14 24.25
C MET A 70 16.81 28.40 22.74
N LYS A 71 17.66 29.26 22.16
CA LYS A 71 17.67 29.52 20.71
C LYS A 71 17.97 28.26 19.89
N SER A 72 18.94 27.46 20.34
CA SER A 72 19.24 26.18 19.67
C SER A 72 18.07 25.21 19.73
N ARG A 73 17.35 25.13 20.86
CA ARG A 73 16.14 24.30 20.99
C ARG A 73 14.99 24.81 20.14
N GLU A 74 14.82 26.12 20.03
CA GLU A 74 13.79 26.74 19.18
C GLU A 74 13.95 26.34 17.70
N LEU A 75 15.18 26.39 17.18
CA LEU A 75 15.48 25.91 15.81
C LEU A 75 15.13 24.44 15.61
N VAL A 76 15.39 23.59 16.61
CA VAL A 76 15.03 22.16 16.56
C VAL A 76 13.50 21.99 16.57
N ILE A 77 12.78 22.74 17.40
CA ILE A 77 11.32 22.71 17.47
C ILE A 77 10.71 23.12 16.13
N ASP A 78 11.24 24.17 15.49
CA ASP A 78 10.74 24.61 14.19
C ASP A 78 11.03 23.60 13.08
N GLY A 79 12.21 22.96 13.11
CA GLY A 79 12.51 21.84 12.21
C GLY A 79 11.57 20.65 12.41
N LEU A 80 11.26 20.29 13.66
CA LEU A 80 10.31 19.22 13.97
C LEU A 80 8.88 19.56 13.53
N LYS A 81 8.43 20.82 13.70
CA LYS A 81 7.14 21.29 13.21
C LYS A 81 7.05 21.18 11.68
N SER A 82 8.07 21.66 10.96
CA SER A 82 8.14 21.54 9.50
C SER A 82 8.02 20.08 9.07
N LYS A 83 8.74 19.17 9.74
CA LYS A 83 8.68 17.74 9.45
C LYS A 83 7.32 17.11 9.77
N SER A 84 6.64 17.55 10.82
CA SER A 84 5.26 17.11 11.13
C SER A 84 4.31 17.47 10.01
N CYS A 85 4.33 18.72 9.55
CA CYS A 85 3.48 19.18 8.44
C CYS A 85 3.75 18.37 7.16
N GLU A 86 5.02 18.15 6.80
CA GLU A 86 5.38 17.33 5.63
C GLU A 86 4.87 15.88 5.73
N LEU A 87 4.91 15.28 6.93
CA LEU A 87 4.42 13.91 7.15
C LEU A 87 2.88 13.84 7.10
N GLU A 88 2.20 14.86 7.62
CA GLU A 88 0.74 14.99 7.55
C GLU A 88 0.27 15.10 6.09
N GLU A 89 0.92 15.96 5.29
CA GLU A 89 0.64 16.11 3.85
C GLU A 89 0.89 14.80 3.07
N ALA A 90 2.02 14.12 3.35
CA ALA A 90 2.34 12.85 2.71
C ALA A 90 1.32 11.75 3.05
N LEU A 91 0.86 11.71 4.31
CA LEU A 91 -0.16 10.75 4.74
C LEU A 91 -1.50 11.02 4.05
N GLU A 92 -1.89 12.28 3.91
CA GLU A 92 -3.11 12.67 3.21
C GLU A 92 -3.07 12.28 1.72
N SER A 93 -1.95 12.55 1.04
CA SER A 93 -1.73 12.14 -0.36
C SER A 93 -1.83 10.62 -0.53
N LEU A 94 -1.15 9.86 0.33
CA LEU A 94 -1.16 8.40 0.27
C LEU A 94 -2.56 7.83 0.55
N SER A 95 -3.31 8.45 1.46
CA SER A 95 -4.70 8.08 1.73
C SER A 95 -5.57 8.31 0.50
N ALA A 96 -5.44 9.46 -0.17
CA ALA A 96 -6.19 9.77 -1.38
C ALA A 96 -5.86 8.80 -2.53
N GLU A 97 -4.58 8.46 -2.71
CA GLU A 97 -4.15 7.46 -3.70
C GLU A 97 -4.73 6.08 -3.41
N ARG A 98 -4.71 5.64 -2.15
CA ARG A 98 -5.32 4.38 -1.72
C ARG A 98 -6.82 4.38 -2.01
N ASP A 99 -7.54 5.43 -1.63
CA ASP A 99 -8.99 5.49 -1.79
C ASP A 99 -9.39 5.47 -3.27
N HIS A 100 -8.63 6.17 -4.12
CA HIS A 100 -8.81 6.11 -5.56
C HIS A 100 -8.55 4.70 -6.14
N ALA A 101 -7.47 4.05 -5.71
CA ALA A 101 -7.16 2.69 -6.16
C ALA A 101 -8.25 1.68 -5.74
N VAL A 102 -8.79 1.83 -4.53
CA VAL A 102 -9.91 1.01 -4.05
C VAL A 102 -11.16 1.25 -4.91
N GLU A 103 -11.51 2.49 -5.19
CA GLU A 103 -12.66 2.83 -6.04
C GLU A 103 -12.55 2.21 -7.44
N VAL A 104 -11.36 2.26 -8.05
CA VAL A 104 -11.10 1.66 -9.36
C VAL A 104 -11.26 0.14 -9.30
N LEU A 105 -10.67 -0.53 -8.31
CA LEU A 105 -10.77 -1.98 -8.15
C LEU A 105 -12.21 -2.43 -7.86
N GLU A 106 -12.94 -1.70 -7.03
CA GLU A 106 -14.36 -1.97 -6.76
C GLU A 106 -15.18 -1.89 -8.04
N LYS A 107 -14.95 -0.88 -8.87
CA LYS A 107 -15.60 -0.74 -10.17
C LYS A 107 -15.29 -1.91 -11.10
N GLU A 108 -14.02 -2.28 -11.25
CA GLU A 108 -13.61 -3.42 -12.08
C GLU A 108 -14.24 -4.74 -11.60
N LEU A 109 -14.28 -4.97 -10.28
CA LEU A 109 -14.95 -6.13 -9.70
C LEU A 109 -16.45 -6.15 -10.01
N THR A 110 -17.12 -4.99 -9.93
CA THR A 110 -18.55 -4.92 -10.30
C THR A 110 -18.78 -5.22 -11.77
N ASP A 111 -17.94 -4.73 -12.68
CA ASP A 111 -18.03 -5.01 -14.11
C ASP A 111 -17.84 -6.50 -14.41
N ILE A 112 -16.83 -7.13 -13.79
CA ILE A 112 -16.56 -8.58 -13.91
C ILE A 112 -17.75 -9.39 -13.40
N LEU A 113 -18.37 -9.00 -12.27
CA LEU A 113 -19.55 -9.68 -11.74
C LEU A 113 -20.75 -9.60 -12.69
N VAL A 114 -20.95 -8.46 -13.36
CA VAL A 114 -22.01 -8.31 -14.36
C VAL A 114 -21.76 -9.20 -15.56
N GLN A 115 -20.52 -9.25 -16.07
CA GLN A 115 -20.15 -10.12 -17.18
C GLN A 115 -20.35 -11.60 -16.83
N LEU A 116 -19.93 -12.02 -15.63
CA LEU A 116 -20.07 -13.40 -15.16
C LEU A 116 -21.54 -13.83 -15.10
N LYS A 117 -22.42 -12.98 -14.59
CA LYS A 117 -23.88 -13.23 -14.60
C LYS A 117 -24.43 -13.36 -16.02
N GLY A 118 -23.92 -12.56 -16.96
CA GLY A 118 -24.28 -12.67 -18.36
C GLY A 118 -23.91 -14.03 -18.95
N VAL A 119 -22.67 -14.48 -18.72
CA VAL A 119 -22.19 -15.79 -19.18
C VAL A 119 -22.96 -16.95 -18.54
N ASP A 120 -23.28 -16.86 -17.25
CA ASP A 120 -24.07 -17.86 -16.54
C ASP A 120 -25.48 -18.01 -17.13
N GLY A 121 -26.12 -16.90 -17.48
CA GLY A 121 -27.40 -16.89 -18.19
C GLY A 121 -27.32 -17.56 -19.57
N VAL A 122 -26.26 -17.29 -20.34
CA VAL A 122 -26.03 -17.93 -21.64
C VAL A 122 -25.79 -19.44 -21.48
N ASN A 123 -24.97 -19.85 -20.51
CA ASN A 123 -24.73 -21.27 -20.22
C ASN A 123 -26.03 -21.99 -19.85
N THR A 124 -26.87 -21.35 -19.04
CA THR A 124 -28.18 -21.88 -18.67
C THR A 124 -29.06 -22.09 -19.92
N ALA A 125 -29.14 -21.10 -20.82
CA ALA A 125 -29.90 -21.20 -22.05
C ALA A 125 -29.37 -22.30 -23.00
N LEU A 126 -28.04 -22.41 -23.12
CA LEU A 126 -27.40 -23.46 -23.92
C LEU A 126 -27.71 -24.86 -23.38
N ASN A 127 -27.69 -25.05 -22.06
CA ASN A 127 -28.05 -26.33 -21.44
C ASN A 127 -29.50 -26.71 -21.73
N PHE A 128 -30.44 -25.76 -21.71
CA PHE A 128 -31.84 -26.04 -22.10
C PHE A 128 -31.95 -26.44 -23.57
N LEU A 129 -31.25 -25.76 -24.47
CA LEU A 129 -31.25 -26.09 -25.90
C LEU A 129 -30.62 -27.46 -26.16
N LEU A 130 -29.51 -27.78 -25.47
CA LEU A 130 -28.87 -29.10 -25.54
C LEU A 130 -29.86 -30.20 -25.15
N ALA A 131 -30.55 -30.03 -24.02
CA ALA A 131 -31.54 -31.01 -23.55
C ALA A 131 -32.73 -31.18 -24.52
N ASP A 132 -33.13 -30.11 -25.22
CA ASP A 132 -34.16 -30.18 -26.26
C ASP A 132 -33.67 -30.95 -27.50
N LYS A 133 -32.46 -30.64 -27.97
CA LYS A 133 -31.83 -31.37 -29.10
C LYS A 133 -31.55 -32.83 -28.79
N GLU A 134 -31.19 -33.17 -27.56
CA GLU A 134 -31.08 -34.56 -27.12
C GLU A 134 -32.41 -35.31 -27.25
N LYS A 135 -33.56 -34.68 -26.90
CA LYS A 135 -34.88 -35.29 -27.10
C LYS A 135 -35.20 -35.49 -28.57
N GLU A 136 -34.93 -34.50 -29.41
CA GLU A 136 -35.11 -34.62 -30.88
C GLU A 136 -34.26 -35.78 -31.44
N LEU A 137 -33.01 -35.92 -30.99
CA LEU A 137 -32.15 -37.02 -31.39
C LEU A 137 -32.68 -38.39 -30.93
N VAL A 138 -33.20 -38.49 -29.70
CA VAL A 138 -33.83 -39.73 -29.22
C VAL A 138 -35.05 -40.07 -30.07
N PHE A 139 -35.91 -39.09 -30.36
CA PHE A 139 -37.07 -39.27 -31.23
C PHE A 139 -36.67 -39.74 -32.62
N LEU A 140 -35.73 -39.04 -33.26
CA LEU A 140 -35.23 -39.41 -34.58
C LEU A 140 -34.58 -40.79 -34.58
N ARG A 141 -33.82 -41.17 -33.54
CA ARG A 141 -33.25 -42.52 -33.42
C ARG A 141 -34.32 -43.59 -33.28
N ALA A 142 -35.39 -43.32 -32.52
CA ALA A 142 -36.52 -44.24 -32.40
C ALA A 142 -37.26 -44.44 -33.74
N HIS A 143 -37.22 -43.43 -34.61
CA HIS A 143 -37.84 -43.45 -35.94
C HIS A 143 -36.83 -43.65 -37.09
N CYS A 144 -35.55 -43.91 -36.79
CA CYS A 144 -34.57 -44.25 -37.81
C CYS A 144 -34.84 -45.68 -38.28
N GLU A 145 -35.43 -45.80 -39.46
CA GLU A 145 -35.57 -47.08 -40.19
C GLU A 145 -34.24 -47.55 -40.83
N LEU A 146 -33.17 -46.74 -40.70
CA LEU A 146 -31.81 -47.17 -41.01
C LEU A 146 -31.36 -48.19 -39.96
N TRP A 147 -31.12 -49.42 -40.42
CA TRP A 147 -30.79 -50.58 -39.61
C TRP A 147 -29.61 -50.31 -38.68
N THR A 148 -29.82 -50.50 -37.37
CA THR A 148 -28.72 -50.75 -36.44
C THR A 148 -28.34 -52.22 -36.60
N ASP A 149 -27.08 -52.48 -36.93
CA ASP A 149 -26.60 -53.84 -37.05
C ASP A 149 -26.67 -54.49 -35.66
N SER A 150 -27.56 -55.47 -35.47
CA SER A 150 -27.66 -56.18 -34.20
C SER A 150 -26.31 -56.87 -33.96
N THR A 151 -25.66 -56.51 -32.87
CA THR A 151 -24.37 -57.08 -32.44
C THR A 151 -24.52 -58.50 -31.90
N GLU A 152 -25.74 -59.05 -31.89
CA GLU A 152 -26.00 -60.43 -31.52
C GLU A 152 -25.84 -61.36 -32.73
N VAL A 153 -25.37 -62.59 -32.43
CA VAL A 153 -24.96 -63.64 -33.36
C VAL A 153 -25.99 -63.83 -34.47
N LYS A 154 -25.65 -63.38 -35.70
CA LYS A 154 -26.47 -63.63 -36.89
C LYS A 154 -26.29 -65.07 -37.35
N GLU A 155 -27.40 -65.81 -37.51
CA GLU A 155 -27.39 -67.04 -38.32
C GLU A 155 -26.89 -66.70 -39.73
N LYS A 156 -25.79 -67.31 -40.15
CA LYS A 156 -25.20 -67.06 -41.46
C LYS A 156 -26.06 -67.71 -42.55
N VAL A 157 -26.98 -66.93 -43.13
CA VAL A 157 -27.76 -67.33 -44.31
C VAL A 157 -27.06 -66.77 -45.55
N ILE A 158 -26.52 -67.65 -46.40
CA ILE A 158 -25.99 -67.27 -47.73
C ILE A 158 -27.07 -67.55 -48.77
N THR A 159 -27.40 -66.55 -49.60
CA THR A 159 -28.27 -66.71 -50.77
C THR A 159 -27.50 -66.30 -52.03
N ARG A 160 -27.73 -67.02 -53.13
CA ARG A 160 -27.09 -66.73 -54.43
C ARG A 160 -28.14 -66.28 -55.43
N HIS A 161 -27.92 -65.10 -56.01
CA HIS A 161 -28.83 -64.48 -56.96
C HIS A 161 -28.11 -64.25 -58.29
N VAL A 162 -28.83 -64.40 -59.40
CA VAL A 162 -28.34 -64.07 -60.74
C VAL A 162 -29.41 -63.21 -61.40
N LYS A 163 -28.99 -62.09 -62.00
CA LYS A 163 -29.89 -61.20 -62.72
C LYS A 163 -29.28 -60.91 -64.08
N VAL A 164 -30.07 -61.13 -65.13
CA VAL A 164 -29.72 -60.78 -66.51
C VAL A 164 -30.26 -59.38 -66.76
N LEU A 165 -29.43 -58.52 -67.34
CA LEU A 165 -29.78 -57.15 -67.70
C LEU A 165 -29.68 -57.01 -69.21
N ASP A 166 -30.78 -56.63 -69.85
CA ASP A 166 -30.80 -56.38 -71.29
C ASP A 166 -30.14 -55.04 -71.62
N GLY A 167 -29.43 -54.96 -72.75
CA GLY A 167 -28.86 -53.72 -73.27
C GLY A 167 -27.58 -53.91 -74.08
N ASP A 168 -27.22 -52.89 -74.87
CA ASP A 168 -25.99 -52.88 -75.66
C ASP A 168 -24.85 -52.19 -74.89
N GLY A 169 -23.60 -52.58 -75.17
CA GLY A 169 -22.41 -51.89 -74.64
C GLY A 169 -21.95 -52.34 -73.24
N TRP A 170 -22.54 -53.40 -72.66
CA TRP A 170 -22.08 -54.01 -71.42
C TRP A 170 -20.62 -54.47 -71.50
N GLU A 171 -20.18 -55.02 -72.63
CA GLU A 171 -18.79 -55.43 -72.86
C GLU A 171 -17.80 -54.28 -72.65
N LYS A 172 -18.13 -53.09 -73.18
CA LYS A 172 -17.31 -51.89 -73.04
C LYS A 172 -17.30 -51.39 -71.60
N LEU A 173 -18.46 -51.39 -70.93
CA LEU A 173 -18.56 -50.98 -69.53
C LEU A 173 -17.77 -51.90 -68.60
N LEU A 174 -17.81 -53.21 -68.84
CA LEU A 174 -17.04 -54.20 -68.09
C LEU A 174 -15.54 -54.05 -68.31
N LEU A 175 -15.12 -53.62 -69.50
CA LEU A 175 -13.70 -53.42 -69.81
C LEU A 175 -13.16 -52.08 -69.28
N GLU A 176 -13.96 -51.01 -69.33
CA GLU A 176 -13.51 -49.65 -69.02
C GLU A 176 -13.85 -49.19 -67.59
N ARG A 177 -14.90 -49.72 -66.95
CA ARG A 177 -15.42 -49.23 -65.66
C ARG A 177 -15.93 -50.33 -64.73
N SER A 178 -15.25 -51.48 -64.71
CA SER A 178 -15.62 -52.62 -63.86
C SER A 178 -15.73 -52.27 -62.36
N GLU A 179 -14.81 -51.47 -61.83
CA GLU A 179 -14.80 -51.08 -60.41
C GLU A 179 -15.99 -50.20 -60.02
N ALA A 180 -16.33 -49.21 -60.85
CA ALA A 180 -17.47 -48.34 -60.60
C ALA A 180 -18.80 -49.10 -60.68
N LEU A 181 -18.91 -50.03 -61.64
CA LEU A 181 -20.06 -50.91 -61.76
C LEU A 181 -20.19 -51.83 -60.53
N MET A 182 -19.07 -52.41 -60.07
CA MET A 182 -19.02 -53.23 -58.87
C MET A 182 -19.47 -52.45 -57.64
N ALA A 183 -18.92 -51.25 -57.42
CA ALA A 183 -19.27 -50.42 -56.27
C ALA A 183 -20.76 -50.03 -56.27
N ALA A 184 -21.29 -49.60 -57.42
CA ALA A 184 -22.71 -49.28 -57.55
C ALA A 184 -23.60 -50.51 -57.29
N PHE A 185 -23.24 -51.67 -57.86
CA PHE A 185 -23.98 -52.91 -57.66
C PHE A 185 -23.98 -53.35 -56.19
N VAL A 186 -22.83 -53.32 -55.51
CA VAL A 186 -22.71 -53.69 -54.09
C VAL A 186 -23.54 -52.75 -53.22
N ILE A 187 -23.54 -51.45 -53.51
CA ILE A 187 -24.37 -50.48 -52.77
C ILE A 187 -25.85 -50.77 -52.97
N ASP A 188 -26.29 -50.93 -54.22
CA ASP A 188 -27.71 -51.15 -54.52
C ASP A 188 -28.21 -52.51 -53.99
N ALA A 189 -27.42 -53.56 -54.15
CA ALA A 189 -27.74 -54.88 -53.62
C ALA A 189 -27.73 -54.88 -52.09
N GLY A 190 -26.80 -54.16 -51.45
CA GLY A 190 -26.73 -54.01 -49.99
C GLY A 190 -27.97 -53.34 -49.45
N ASN A 191 -28.38 -52.25 -50.11
CA ASN A 191 -29.62 -51.53 -49.78
C ASN A 191 -30.87 -52.40 -50.00
N ALA A 192 -30.95 -53.14 -51.12
CA ALA A 192 -32.11 -53.96 -51.45
C ALA A 192 -32.26 -55.23 -50.60
N CYS A 193 -31.14 -55.84 -50.21
CA CYS A 193 -31.10 -57.05 -49.40
C CYS A 193 -30.97 -56.77 -47.89
N HIS A 194 -30.91 -55.50 -47.49
CA HIS A 194 -30.72 -55.07 -46.11
C HIS A 194 -29.48 -55.69 -45.43
N VAL A 195 -28.36 -55.71 -46.14
CA VAL A 195 -27.07 -56.19 -45.63
C VAL A 195 -25.96 -55.15 -45.85
N PRO A 196 -25.02 -54.99 -44.90
CA PRO A 196 -23.83 -54.17 -45.10
C PRO A 196 -23.08 -54.56 -46.39
N GLY A 197 -22.53 -53.57 -47.10
CA GLY A 197 -21.86 -53.79 -48.39
C GLY A 197 -20.64 -54.71 -48.30
N ASP A 198 -19.97 -54.77 -47.15
CA ASP A 198 -18.87 -55.70 -46.87
C ASP A 198 -19.33 -57.16 -46.70
N GLN A 199 -20.63 -57.40 -46.52
CA GLN A 199 -21.24 -58.74 -46.49
C GLN A 199 -21.68 -59.22 -47.88
N ILE A 200 -21.62 -58.37 -48.90
CA ILE A 200 -21.82 -58.75 -50.30
C ILE A 200 -20.49 -59.14 -50.91
N SER A 201 -20.34 -60.43 -51.16
CA SER A 201 -19.12 -61.03 -51.70
C SER A 201 -19.44 -61.93 -52.89
N GLU A 202 -18.40 -62.37 -53.62
CA GLU A 202 -18.53 -63.22 -54.81
C GLU A 202 -19.34 -62.60 -55.96
N VAL A 203 -19.34 -61.27 -56.08
CA VAL A 203 -19.96 -60.58 -57.21
C VAL A 203 -19.09 -60.75 -58.45
N SER A 204 -19.67 -61.28 -59.51
CA SER A 204 -19.03 -61.46 -60.81
C SER A 204 -19.97 -61.05 -61.93
N PHE A 205 -19.43 -60.36 -62.92
CA PHE A 205 -20.16 -60.01 -64.13
C PHE A 205 -19.62 -60.81 -65.31
N PHE A 206 -20.51 -61.37 -66.12
CA PHE A 206 -20.17 -62.09 -67.33
C PHE A 206 -21.20 -61.75 -68.42
N THR A 207 -20.76 -61.74 -69.66
CA THR A 207 -21.66 -61.71 -70.81
C THR A 207 -21.96 -63.14 -71.25
N GLU A 208 -23.20 -63.44 -71.60
CA GLU A 208 -23.50 -64.70 -72.28
C GLU A 208 -22.78 -64.69 -73.64
N ARG A 209 -21.96 -65.71 -73.89
CA ARG A 209 -21.32 -65.93 -75.19
C ARG A 209 -22.31 -66.53 -76.16
#